data_AF-D7G828-F1
#
_entry.id   AF-D7G828-F1
#
_cell.length_a   1.000
_cell.length_b   1.000
_cell.length_c   1.000
_cell.angle_alpha   90.00
_cell.angle_beta   90.00
_cell.angle_gamma   90.00
#
_symmetry.space_group_name_H-M   'P 1'
#
loop_
_entity.id
_entity.type
_entity.pdbx_description
1 polymer ?
#
loop_
_entity_poly.entity_id
_entity_poly.type
_entity_poly.pdbx_seq_one_letter_code
_entity_poly.pdbx_strand_id
1 'polypeptide(L)'
;MTGGMCALVAAKIVGPRTKRFRNGIPNRMPQQSPALQTLGALILWVGWYGFNGGSVGSVSNGRSSLVAAAVVNTTISAAASVLSVGLWLKIVYKKIDSGHLNNGILSGLVAISASGSLVQPEGAFIVGAVASAFYMLGTEGLKWFRIDDVVQASAVHLMCGAWGLVSVGLFSTRSRYQDLYSYGNFSDPERDEECCGREWRDHF
;
A
#
# COMPACT_ATOMS: atom_id res chain seq x y z
N MET A 1 2.31 8.39 -0.88
CA MET A 1 1.32 9.40 -0.44
C MET A 1 1.38 10.69 -1.24
N THR A 2 2.53 11.38 -1.28
CA THR A 2 2.66 12.69 -1.95
C THR A 2 2.14 12.68 -3.39
N GLY A 3 2.57 11.72 -4.22
CA GLY A 3 2.06 11.57 -5.59
C GLY A 3 0.55 11.34 -5.66
N GLY A 4 -0.04 10.58 -4.72
CA GLY A 4 -1.48 10.36 -4.65
C GLY A 4 -2.27 11.60 -4.24
N MET A 5 -1.71 12.44 -3.36
CA MET A 5 -2.27 13.75 -3.02
C MET A 5 -2.21 14.71 -4.20
N CYS A 6 -1.06 14.77 -4.88
CA CYS A 6 -0.93 15.56 -6.11
C CYS A 6 -1.94 15.11 -7.17
N ALA A 7 -2.13 13.80 -7.36
CA ALA A 7 -3.15 13.26 -8.26
C ALA A 7 -4.57 13.67 -7.86
N LEU A 8 -4.88 13.70 -6.56
CA LEU A 8 -6.20 14.08 -6.04
C LEU A 8 -6.50 15.54 -6.36
N VAL A 9 -5.55 16.42 -6.03
CA VAL A 9 -5.65 17.86 -6.26
C VAL A 9 -5.72 18.14 -7.76
N ALA A 10 -4.85 17.51 -8.56
CA ALA A 10 -4.86 17.68 -10.01
C ALA A 10 -6.18 17.22 -10.63
N ALA A 11 -6.70 16.03 -10.27
CA ALA A 11 -7.98 15.53 -10.76
C ALA A 11 -9.14 16.43 -10.35
N LYS A 12 -9.08 17.04 -9.17
CA LYS A 12 -10.10 18.00 -8.70
C LYS A 12 -10.08 19.30 -9.49
N ILE A 13 -8.90 19.84 -9.79
CA ILE A 13 -8.72 21.10 -10.53
C ILE A 13 -9.09 20.93 -12.01
N VAL A 14 -8.59 19.87 -12.64
CA VAL A 14 -8.88 19.56 -14.06
C VAL A 14 -10.37 19.24 -14.25
N GLY A 15 -10.98 18.60 -13.25
CA GLY A 15 -12.37 18.18 -13.29
C GLY A 15 -12.57 16.86 -14.05
N PRO A 16 -13.81 16.34 -14.03
CA PRO A 16 -14.09 15.01 -14.56
C PRO A 16 -14.14 14.96 -16.09
N ARG A 17 -13.75 13.83 -16.69
CA ARG A 17 -13.89 13.62 -18.14
C ARG A 17 -15.35 13.72 -18.58
N THR A 18 -15.57 14.20 -19.80
CA THR A 18 -16.90 14.27 -20.40
C THR A 18 -17.61 12.92 -20.33
N LYS A 19 -18.89 12.92 -19.92
CA LYS A 19 -19.73 11.72 -19.72
C LYS A 19 -19.29 10.77 -18.59
N ARG A 20 -18.26 11.11 -17.78
CA ARG A 20 -17.88 10.31 -16.60
C ARG A 20 -18.96 10.28 -15.54
N PHE A 21 -19.62 11.43 -15.31
CA PHE A 21 -20.74 11.57 -14.40
C PHE A 21 -21.93 12.13 -15.19
N ARG A 22 -22.97 11.32 -15.42
CA ARG A 22 -24.21 11.76 -16.10
C ARG A 22 -25.29 11.95 -15.05
N ASN A 23 -25.84 13.17 -14.94
CA ASN A 23 -26.84 13.51 -13.91
C ASN A 23 -26.37 13.14 -12.48
N GLY A 24 -25.08 13.32 -12.21
CA GLY A 24 -24.47 12.94 -10.93
C GLY A 24 -24.22 11.43 -10.73
N ILE A 25 -24.65 10.58 -11.66
CA ILE A 25 -24.47 9.13 -11.61
C ILE A 25 -23.12 8.76 -12.24
N PRO A 26 -22.25 8.00 -11.56
CA PRO A 26 -21.00 7.51 -12.13
C PRO A 26 -21.25 6.57 -13.31
N ASN A 27 -20.69 6.90 -14.47
CA ASN A 27 -20.69 6.06 -15.66
C ASN A 27 -19.31 5.38 -15.81
N ARG A 28 -19.30 4.07 -16.08
CA ARG A 28 -18.06 3.30 -16.31
C ARG A 28 -17.50 3.65 -17.68
N MET A 29 -16.26 4.13 -17.70
CA MET A 29 -15.54 4.44 -18.94
C MET A 29 -14.75 3.21 -19.40
N PRO A 30 -14.64 2.95 -20.71
CA PRO A 30 -13.88 1.82 -21.23
C PRO A 30 -12.38 1.99 -20.91
N GLN A 31 -11.73 0.87 -20.61
CA GLN A 31 -10.27 0.78 -20.52
C GLN A 31 -9.70 0.65 -21.92
N GLN A 32 -8.57 1.29 -22.21
CA GLN A 32 -7.94 1.22 -23.53
C GLN A 32 -7.40 -0.19 -23.83
N SER A 33 -6.73 -0.82 -22.86
CA SER A 33 -6.23 -2.19 -22.98
C SER A 33 -6.06 -2.84 -21.60
N PRO A 34 -6.93 -3.79 -21.22
CA PRO A 34 -6.77 -4.56 -19.99
C PRO A 34 -5.46 -5.36 -19.95
N ALA A 35 -5.03 -5.90 -21.10
CA ALA A 35 -3.79 -6.68 -21.20
C ALA A 35 -2.54 -5.83 -20.90
N LEU A 36 -2.45 -4.62 -21.47
CA LEU A 36 -1.35 -3.70 -21.17
C LEU A 36 -1.37 -3.23 -19.71
N GLN A 37 -2.57 -3.01 -19.14
CA GLN A 37 -2.68 -2.66 -17.73
C GLN A 37 -2.17 -3.78 -16.82
N THR A 38 -2.52 -5.04 -17.11
CA THR A 38 -2.02 -6.19 -16.35
C THR A 38 -0.51 -6.36 -16.52
N LEU A 39 0.02 -6.21 -17.75
CA LEU A 39 1.46 -6.23 -17.98
C LEU A 39 2.17 -5.15 -17.15
N GLY A 40 1.64 -3.93 -17.14
CA GLY A 40 2.15 -2.83 -16.32
C GLY A 40 2.13 -3.16 -14.82
N ALA A 41 1.05 -3.74 -14.31
CA ALA A 41 0.95 -4.15 -12.91
C ALA A 41 2.00 -5.22 -12.53
N LEU A 42 2.26 -6.19 -13.42
CA LEU A 42 3.27 -7.23 -13.20
C LEU A 42 4.70 -6.67 -13.26
N ILE A 43 4.99 -5.75 -14.19
CA ILE A 43 6.28 -5.05 -14.25
C ILE A 43 6.49 -4.24 -12.96
N LEU A 44 5.46 -3.53 -12.49
CA LEU A 44 5.52 -2.78 -11.24
C LEU A 44 5.74 -3.71 -10.04
N TRP A 45 5.10 -4.88 -9.98
CA TRP A 45 5.35 -5.86 -8.92
C TRP A 45 6.81 -6.30 -8.90
N VAL A 46 7.36 -6.72 -10.05
CA VAL A 46 8.78 -7.12 -10.14
C VAL A 46 9.71 -5.98 -9.72
N GLY A 47 9.45 -4.76 -10.21
CA GLY A 47 10.21 -3.58 -9.82
C GLY A 47 10.11 -3.26 -8.32
N TRP A 48 9.00 -3.60 -7.68
CA TRP A 48 8.77 -3.34 -6.26
C TRP A 48 9.69 -4.15 -5.33
N TYR A 49 10.21 -5.30 -5.79
CA TYR A 49 11.25 -6.02 -5.06
C TYR A 49 12.52 -5.19 -4.92
N GLY A 50 12.93 -4.54 -6.01
CA GLY A 50 14.06 -3.60 -5.98
C GLY A 50 13.75 -2.36 -5.15
N PHE A 51 12.53 -1.83 -5.24
CA PHE A 51 12.09 -0.66 -4.48
C PHE A 51 12.14 -0.92 -2.96
N ASN A 52 11.49 -1.98 -2.47
CA ASN A 52 11.43 -2.29 -1.04
C ASN A 52 12.73 -2.91 -0.53
N GLY A 53 13.30 -3.88 -1.25
CA GLY A 53 14.55 -4.52 -0.86
C GLY A 53 15.75 -3.56 -0.90
N GLY A 54 15.82 -2.71 -1.93
CA GLY A 54 16.87 -1.70 -2.07
C GLY A 54 16.79 -0.59 -1.01
N SER A 55 15.59 -0.29 -0.50
CA SER A 55 15.39 0.72 0.56
C SER A 55 16.04 0.35 1.90
N VAL A 56 16.45 -0.91 2.10
CA VAL A 56 17.27 -1.32 3.26
C VAL A 56 18.68 -0.71 3.19
N GLY A 57 19.15 -0.35 1.99
CA GLY A 57 20.38 0.40 1.75
C GLY A 57 21.67 -0.43 1.66
N SER A 58 21.68 -1.65 2.20
CA SER A 58 22.80 -2.59 2.06
C SER A 58 22.38 -4.03 2.32
N VAL A 59 23.08 -4.98 1.69
CA VAL A 59 22.99 -6.43 1.97
C VAL A 59 24.11 -6.92 2.89
N SER A 60 25.15 -6.10 3.09
CA SER A 60 26.30 -6.40 3.95
C SER A 60 26.00 -6.11 5.42
N ASN A 61 26.95 -6.42 6.30
CA ASN A 61 26.88 -6.11 7.74
C ASN A 61 25.61 -6.68 8.40
N GLY A 62 25.25 -7.92 8.09
CA GLY A 62 24.10 -8.61 8.70
C GLY A 62 22.72 -8.17 8.21
N ARG A 63 22.62 -7.21 7.26
CA ARG A 63 21.33 -6.66 6.78
C ARG A 63 20.65 -7.49 5.69
N SER A 64 21.27 -8.58 5.25
CA SER A 64 20.69 -9.49 4.25
C SER A 64 19.32 -10.05 4.68
N SER A 65 19.12 -10.30 5.98
CA SER A 65 17.85 -10.76 6.53
C SER A 65 16.72 -9.73 6.44
N LEU A 66 17.04 -8.44 6.46
CA LEU A 66 16.09 -7.33 6.29
C LEU A 66 15.70 -7.15 4.82
N VAL A 67 16.67 -7.27 3.91
CA VAL A 67 16.41 -7.27 2.46
C VAL A 67 15.49 -8.44 2.10
N ALA A 68 15.79 -9.64 2.60
CA ALA A 68 14.96 -10.82 2.40
C ALA A 68 13.54 -10.62 2.94
N ALA A 69 13.40 -10.08 4.16
CA ALA A 69 12.11 -9.77 4.74
C ALA A 69 11.31 -8.77 3.88
N ALA A 70 11.94 -7.69 3.44
CA ALA A 70 11.31 -6.69 2.58
C ALA A 70 10.78 -7.29 1.29
N VAL A 71 11.56 -8.14 0.61
CA VAL A 71 11.17 -8.80 -0.64
C VAL A 71 10.02 -9.80 -0.42
N VAL A 72 10.11 -10.64 0.62
CA VAL A 72 9.06 -11.63 0.94
C VAL A 72 7.74 -10.94 1.30
N ASN A 73 7.81 -9.94 2.20
CA ASN A 73 6.64 -9.19 2.64
C ASN A 73 5.98 -8.41 1.49
N THR A 74 6.77 -7.97 0.50
CA THR A 74 6.26 -7.34 -0.72
C THR A 74 5.30 -8.26 -1.48
N THR A 75 5.69 -9.52 -1.72
CA THR A 75 4.82 -10.51 -2.39
C THR A 75 3.60 -10.84 -1.56
N ILE A 76 3.79 -11.08 -0.25
CA ILE A 76 2.70 -11.48 0.64
C ILE A 76 1.62 -10.40 0.71
N SER A 77 2.02 -9.14 0.90
CA SER A 77 1.08 -8.02 0.97
C SER A 77 0.34 -7.81 -0.36
N ALA A 78 1.06 -7.86 -1.50
CA ALA A 78 0.45 -7.74 -2.82
C ALA A 78 -0.59 -8.84 -3.08
N ALA A 79 -0.22 -10.10 -2.78
CA ALA A 79 -1.10 -11.25 -2.93
C ALA A 79 -2.32 -11.18 -2.01
N ALA A 80 -2.13 -10.86 -0.73
CA ALA A 80 -3.23 -10.71 0.23
C ALA A 80 -4.21 -9.62 -0.20
N SER A 81 -3.69 -8.49 -0.67
CA SER A 81 -4.49 -7.36 -1.15
C SER A 81 -5.30 -7.70 -2.40
N VAL A 82 -4.69 -8.27 -3.44
CA VAL A 82 -5.42 -8.59 -4.69
C VAL A 82 -6.49 -9.67 -4.46
N LEU A 83 -6.23 -10.66 -3.61
CA LEU A 83 -7.22 -11.66 -3.23
C LEU A 83 -8.38 -11.04 -2.45
N SER A 84 -8.08 -10.13 -1.51
CA SER A 84 -9.08 -9.42 -0.72
C SER A 84 -9.94 -8.48 -1.58
N VAL A 85 -9.33 -7.77 -2.53
CA VAL A 85 -10.08 -6.98 -3.54
C VAL A 85 -10.96 -7.90 -4.39
N GLY A 86 -10.43 -9.02 -4.89
CA GLY A 86 -11.21 -9.99 -5.66
C GLY A 86 -12.41 -10.53 -4.90
N LEU A 87 -12.24 -10.85 -3.61
CA LEU A 87 -13.31 -11.29 -2.74
C LEU A 87 -14.36 -10.19 -2.53
N TRP A 88 -13.92 -8.95 -2.25
CA TRP A 88 -14.80 -7.78 -2.12
C TRP A 88 -15.65 -7.59 -3.38
N LEU A 89 -15.02 -7.61 -4.55
CA LEU A 89 -15.69 -7.48 -5.84
C LEU A 89 -16.73 -8.59 -6.05
N LYS A 90 -16.39 -9.84 -5.72
CA LYS A 90 -17.30 -10.98 -5.86
C LYS A 90 -18.49 -10.89 -4.91
N ILE A 91 -18.29 -10.42 -3.68
CA ILE A 91 -19.35 -10.32 -2.67
C ILE A 91 -20.27 -9.13 -2.95
N VAL A 92 -19.70 -7.94 -3.15
CA VAL A 92 -20.45 -6.67 -3.25
C VAL A 92 -20.97 -6.42 -4.66
N TYR A 93 -20.12 -6.58 -5.67
CA TYR A 93 -20.45 -6.24 -7.06
C TYR A 93 -20.84 -7.45 -7.91
N LYS A 94 -20.75 -8.67 -7.37
CA LYS A 94 -21.03 -9.96 -8.04
C LYS A 94 -20.25 -10.18 -9.35
N LYS A 95 -19.22 -9.35 -9.61
CA LYS A 95 -18.43 -9.33 -10.82
C LYS A 95 -16.98 -9.00 -10.49
N ILE A 96 -16.07 -9.70 -11.16
CA ILE A 96 -14.63 -9.41 -11.09
C ILE A 96 -14.28 -8.44 -12.22
N ASP A 97 -13.46 -7.44 -11.90
CA ASP A 97 -12.95 -6.44 -12.82
C ASP A 97 -11.42 -6.45 -12.78
N SER A 98 -10.78 -6.61 -13.93
CA SER A 98 -9.32 -6.70 -14.03
C SER A 98 -8.62 -5.41 -13.60
N GLY A 99 -9.24 -4.24 -13.80
CA GLY A 99 -8.67 -2.97 -13.38
C GLY A 99 -8.60 -2.85 -11.87
N HIS A 100 -9.65 -3.27 -11.17
CA HIS A 100 -9.63 -3.34 -9.71
C HIS A 100 -8.65 -4.41 -9.19
N LEU A 101 -8.51 -5.56 -9.85
CA LEU A 101 -7.49 -6.54 -9.45
C LEU A 101 -6.07 -6.00 -9.64
N ASN A 102 -5.78 -5.36 -10.77
CA ASN A 102 -4.48 -4.73 -11.04
C ASN A 102 -4.16 -3.66 -10.00
N ASN A 103 -5.12 -2.80 -9.67
CA ASN A 103 -4.95 -1.82 -8.59
C ASN A 103 -4.92 -2.46 -7.19
N GLY A 104 -5.54 -3.62 -7.01
CA GLY A 104 -5.46 -4.43 -5.79
C GLY A 104 -4.07 -4.99 -5.53
N ILE A 105 -3.31 -5.32 -6.58
CA ILE A 105 -1.87 -5.63 -6.46
C ILE A 105 -1.15 -4.38 -5.96
N LEU A 106 -1.35 -3.24 -6.62
CA LEU A 106 -0.68 -1.98 -6.27
C LEU A 106 -1.03 -1.48 -4.86
N SER A 107 -2.26 -1.66 -4.38
CA SER A 107 -2.64 -1.24 -3.03
C SER A 107 -1.85 -1.98 -1.95
N GLY A 108 -1.62 -3.29 -2.12
CA GLY A 108 -0.80 -4.08 -1.21
C GLY A 108 0.67 -3.70 -1.28
N LEU A 109 1.20 -3.51 -2.49
CA LEU A 109 2.57 -3.05 -2.72
C LEU A 109 2.84 -1.67 -2.10
N VAL A 110 1.93 -0.73 -2.29
CA VAL A 110 2.03 0.61 -1.69
C VAL A 110 1.95 0.55 -0.17
N ALA A 111 0.99 -0.20 0.39
CA ALA A 111 0.79 -0.25 1.84
C ALA A 111 2.02 -0.83 2.57
N ILE A 112 2.64 -1.88 2.04
CA ILE A 112 3.80 -2.51 2.69
C ILE A 112 5.10 -1.72 2.51
N SER A 113 5.12 -0.71 1.63
CA SER A 113 6.36 0.02 1.27
C SER A 113 7.02 0.71 2.47
N ALA A 114 6.25 1.12 3.47
CA ALA A 114 6.80 1.78 4.67
C ALA A 114 7.33 0.80 5.72
N SER A 115 6.78 -0.42 5.77
CA SER A 115 7.01 -1.37 6.87
C SER A 115 7.64 -2.70 6.40
N GLY A 116 7.96 -2.85 5.11
CA GLY A 116 8.29 -4.12 4.49
C GLY A 116 9.46 -4.87 5.15
N SER A 117 10.49 -4.17 5.62
CA SER A 117 11.62 -4.77 6.35
C SER A 117 11.37 -4.91 7.86
N LEU A 118 10.32 -4.29 8.39
CA LEU A 118 10.07 -4.12 9.83
C LEU A 118 9.06 -5.12 10.41
N VAL A 119 8.20 -5.68 9.56
CA VAL A 119 7.09 -6.57 9.97
C VAL A 119 7.42 -8.04 9.71
N GLN A 120 6.74 -8.92 10.44
CA GLN A 120 6.74 -10.36 10.15
C GLN A 120 5.78 -10.68 8.98
N PRO A 121 5.95 -11.83 8.30
CA PRO A 121 5.09 -12.26 7.18
C PRO A 121 3.59 -12.21 7.46
N GLU A 122 3.16 -12.57 8.67
CA GLU A 122 1.76 -12.54 9.10
C GLU A 122 1.24 -11.10 9.17
N GLY A 123 2.08 -10.18 9.67
CA GLY A 123 1.79 -8.75 9.65
C GLY A 123 1.66 -8.22 8.22
N ALA A 124 2.56 -8.62 7.31
CA ALA A 124 2.50 -8.22 5.91
C ALA A 124 1.20 -8.69 5.21
N PHE A 125 0.72 -9.90 5.54
CA PHE A 125 -0.57 -10.39 5.07
C PHE A 125 -1.72 -9.50 5.52
N ILE A 126 -1.76 -9.14 6.81
CA ILE A 126 -2.79 -8.26 7.38
C ILE A 126 -2.73 -6.87 6.74
N VAL A 127 -1.53 -6.30 6.59
CA VAL A 127 -1.33 -4.99 5.94
C VAL A 127 -1.90 -4.98 4.54
N GLY A 128 -1.60 -5.99 3.73
CA GLY A 128 -2.13 -6.13 2.38
C GLY A 128 -3.64 -6.33 2.35
N ALA A 129 -4.18 -7.23 3.18
CA ALA A 129 -5.61 -7.49 3.26
C ALA A 129 -6.40 -6.23 3.63
N VAL A 130 -5.94 -5.46 4.63
CA VAL A 130 -6.59 -4.20 5.05
C VAL A 130 -6.42 -3.09 4.00
N ALA A 131 -5.30 -3.05 3.27
CA ALA A 131 -5.10 -2.10 2.18
C ALA A 131 -6.19 -2.19 1.11
N SER A 132 -6.76 -3.38 0.88
CA SER A 132 -7.89 -3.56 -0.03
C SER A 132 -9.12 -2.73 0.37
N ALA A 133 -9.41 -2.62 1.67
CA ALA A 133 -10.53 -1.83 2.18
C ALA A 133 -10.27 -0.32 1.95
N PHE A 134 -9.07 0.16 2.26
CA PHE A 134 -8.69 1.55 1.98
C PHE A 134 -8.75 1.89 0.49
N TYR A 135 -8.31 0.98 -0.37
CA TYR A 135 -8.42 1.12 -1.82
C TYR A 135 -9.89 1.18 -2.29
N MET A 136 -10.72 0.22 -1.88
CA MET A 136 -12.11 0.14 -2.31
C MET A 136 -12.93 1.33 -1.80
N LEU A 137 -12.79 1.68 -0.51
CA LEU A 137 -13.45 2.86 0.07
C LEU A 137 -12.95 4.16 -0.56
N GLY A 138 -11.64 4.30 -0.80
CA GLY A 138 -11.08 5.45 -1.49
C GLY A 138 -11.65 5.59 -2.91
N THR A 139 -11.78 4.48 -3.63
CA THR A 139 -12.36 4.47 -4.98
C THR A 139 -13.83 4.89 -4.99
N GLU A 140 -14.65 4.39 -4.05
CA GLU A 140 -16.04 4.84 -3.94
C GLU A 140 -16.15 6.29 -3.47
N GLY A 141 -15.28 6.72 -2.54
CA GLY A 141 -15.21 8.10 -2.07
C GLY A 141 -14.93 9.08 -3.21
N LEU A 142 -13.98 8.77 -4.11
CA LEU A 142 -13.72 9.58 -5.30
C LEU A 142 -14.96 9.74 -6.19
N LYS A 143 -15.73 8.66 -6.38
CA LYS A 143 -17.00 8.73 -7.13
C LYS A 143 -18.03 9.59 -6.41
N TRP A 144 -18.13 9.48 -5.09
CA TRP A 144 -19.07 10.25 -4.29
C TRP A 144 -18.78 11.76 -4.36
N PHE A 145 -17.51 12.15 -4.30
CA PHE A 145 -17.06 13.54 -4.48
C PHE A 145 -16.97 14.00 -5.94
N ARG A 146 -17.39 13.14 -6.89
CA ARG A 146 -17.36 13.39 -8.34
C ARG A 146 -15.98 13.75 -8.88
N ILE A 147 -14.94 13.12 -8.33
CA ILE A 147 -13.56 13.25 -8.77
C ILE A 147 -13.24 12.11 -9.73
N ASP A 148 -12.73 12.44 -10.91
CA ASP A 148 -12.40 11.46 -11.95
C ASP A 148 -10.89 11.19 -12.02
N ASP A 149 -10.39 10.48 -11.03
CA ASP A 149 -9.05 9.91 -11.11
C ASP A 149 -9.08 8.67 -12.02
N VAL A 150 -8.49 8.80 -13.22
CA VAL A 150 -8.56 7.80 -14.29
C VAL A 150 -7.99 6.45 -13.87
N VAL A 151 -6.88 6.46 -13.15
CA VAL A 151 -6.15 5.27 -12.72
C VAL A 151 -6.38 4.94 -11.25
N GLN A 152 -7.11 5.80 -10.54
CA GLN A 152 -7.34 5.72 -9.09
C GLN A 152 -6.03 5.86 -8.30
N ALA A 153 -5.11 6.69 -8.81
CA ALA A 153 -3.82 6.98 -8.19
C ALA A 153 -3.96 7.50 -6.76
N SER A 154 -4.97 8.31 -6.46
CA SER A 154 -5.24 8.79 -5.10
C SER A 154 -5.70 7.65 -4.18
N ALA A 155 -6.61 6.79 -4.62
CA ALA A 155 -7.04 5.65 -3.80
C ALA A 155 -5.86 4.69 -3.51
N VAL A 156 -5.05 4.39 -4.52
CA VAL A 156 -3.88 3.52 -4.35
C VAL A 156 -2.78 4.20 -3.54
N HIS A 157 -2.27 5.35 -3.97
CA HIS A 157 -1.05 5.94 -3.41
C HIS A 157 -1.25 6.85 -2.20
N LEU A 158 -2.41 7.49 -2.07
CA LEU A 158 -2.73 8.31 -0.90
C LEU A 158 -3.38 7.47 0.20
N MET A 159 -4.53 6.82 -0.08
CA MET A 159 -5.26 6.09 0.98
C MET A 159 -4.50 4.86 1.46
N CYS A 160 -4.03 3.99 0.56
CA CYS A 160 -3.27 2.80 0.97
C CYS A 160 -1.89 3.19 1.51
N GLY A 161 -1.30 4.29 1.01
CA GLY A 161 -0.07 4.83 1.56
C GLY A 161 -0.24 5.34 2.99
N ALA A 162 -1.36 6.01 3.29
CA ALA A 162 -1.69 6.45 4.65
C ALA A 162 -1.85 5.26 5.59
N TRP A 163 -2.57 4.22 5.17
CA TRP A 163 -2.65 2.96 5.90
C TRP A 163 -1.28 2.33 6.10
N GLY A 164 -0.44 2.30 5.07
CA GLY A 164 0.93 1.80 5.15
C GLY A 164 1.76 2.49 6.23
N LEU A 165 1.68 3.82 6.33
CA LEU A 165 2.36 4.55 7.41
C LEU A 165 1.84 4.17 8.80
N VAL A 166 0.51 4.06 8.97
CA VAL A 166 -0.08 3.62 10.24
C VAL A 166 0.36 2.21 10.60
N SER A 167 0.45 1.31 9.61
CA SER A 167 0.85 -0.08 9.83
C SER A 167 2.27 -0.25 10.36
N VAL A 168 3.17 0.71 10.12
CA VAL A 168 4.51 0.71 10.71
C VAL A 168 4.40 0.67 12.23
N GLY A 169 3.60 1.56 12.83
CA GLY A 169 3.44 1.61 14.29
C GLY A 169 2.74 0.40 14.89
N LEU A 170 1.90 -0.28 14.10
CA LEU A 170 1.10 -1.42 14.58
C LEU A 170 1.82 -2.77 14.48
N PHE A 171 2.63 -2.98 13.45
CA PHE A 171 3.16 -4.31 13.12
C PHE A 171 4.69 -4.41 13.10
N SER A 172 5.41 -3.30 13.27
CA SER A 172 6.87 -3.36 13.37
C SER A 172 7.30 -4.12 14.61
N THR A 173 8.33 -4.95 14.46
CA THR A 173 8.91 -5.68 15.59
C THR A 173 10.16 -4.99 16.11
N ARG A 174 10.37 -5.03 17.43
CA ARG A 174 11.52 -4.42 18.08
C ARG A 174 12.86 -4.87 17.48
N SER A 175 13.02 -6.17 17.27
CA SER A 175 14.24 -6.72 16.66
C SER A 175 14.49 -6.16 15.26
N ARG A 176 13.48 -6.14 14.37
CA ARG A 176 13.65 -5.59 13.01
C ARG A 176 13.92 -4.10 13.00
N TYR A 177 13.31 -3.36 13.93
CA TYR A 177 13.58 -1.94 14.10
C TYR A 177 15.03 -1.68 14.50
N GLN A 178 15.53 -2.40 15.51
CA GLN A 178 16.92 -2.32 15.95
C GLN A 178 17.91 -2.72 14.86
N ASP A 179 17.63 -3.79 14.11
CA ASP A 179 18.46 -4.23 12.99
C ASP A 179 18.52 -3.18 11.87
N LEU A 180 17.41 -2.46 11.63
CA LEU A 180 17.34 -1.48 10.55
C LEU A 180 17.97 -0.14 10.91
N TYR A 181 17.71 0.37 12.13
CA TYR A 181 18.05 1.74 12.54
C TYR A 181 19.17 1.84 13.58
N SER A 182 19.39 0.80 14.39
CA SER A 182 20.38 0.82 15.47
C SER A 182 21.71 0.14 15.09
N TYR A 183 21.81 -0.41 13.87
CA TYR A 183 23.04 -1.03 13.35
C TYR A 183 24.09 0.02 12.95
N GLY A 184 24.76 0.57 13.96
CA GLY A 184 25.85 1.53 13.85
C GLY A 184 25.73 2.66 14.89
N ASN A 185 26.38 2.51 16.05
CA ASN A 185 26.72 3.55 17.04
C ASN A 185 25.66 4.63 17.44
N PHE A 186 24.37 4.43 17.18
CA PHE A 186 23.29 5.26 17.70
C PHE A 186 22.44 4.52 18.74
N SER A 187 23.01 3.52 19.41
CA SER A 187 22.39 2.88 20.57
C SER A 187 22.44 3.84 21.76
N ASP A 188 21.51 4.78 21.78
CA ASP A 188 21.11 5.48 22.98
C ASP A 188 20.04 4.60 23.65
N PRO A 189 20.39 3.87 24.73
CA PRO A 189 19.48 2.91 25.34
C PRO A 189 18.18 3.57 25.84
N GLU A 190 18.17 4.88 26.11
CA GLU A 190 16.96 5.61 26.50
C GLU A 190 15.97 5.76 25.33
N ARG A 191 16.47 6.05 24.11
CA ARG A 191 15.61 6.16 22.90
C ARG A 191 15.04 4.82 22.45
N ASP A 192 15.79 3.74 22.63
CA ASP A 192 15.33 2.38 22.35
C ASP A 192 14.18 1.94 23.29
N GLU A 193 14.06 2.55 24.48
CA GLU A 193 12.98 2.30 25.44
C GLU A 193 11.77 3.22 25.24
N GLU A 194 11.99 4.49 24.91
CA GLU A 194 10.92 5.46 24.59
C GLU A 194 10.12 5.07 23.33
N CYS A 195 10.79 4.73 22.23
CA CYS A 195 10.10 4.44 20.97
C CYS A 195 9.33 3.11 20.98
N CYS A 196 9.66 2.18 21.89
CA CYS A 196 9.04 0.86 21.98
C CYS A 196 7.94 0.75 23.05
N GLY A 197 7.53 1.87 23.66
CA GLY A 197 6.29 1.96 24.42
C GLY A 197 6.24 1.12 25.70
N ARG A 198 7.22 1.27 26.60
CA ARG A 198 7.03 0.81 27.99
C ARG A 198 5.96 1.62 28.73
N GLU A 199 5.84 2.92 28.46
CA GLU A 199 4.91 3.79 29.21
C GLU A 199 3.42 3.43 29.08
N TRP A 200 3.01 2.70 28.04
CA TRP A 200 1.60 2.31 27.87
C TRP A 200 1.23 0.98 28.54
N ARG A 201 2.20 0.19 29.01
CA ARG A 201 1.93 -1.11 29.65
C ARG A 201 1.73 -1.02 31.16
N ASP A 202 2.17 0.07 31.79
CA ASP A 202 2.10 0.24 33.25
C ASP A 202 0.85 0.99 33.71
N HIS A 203 -0.09 1.29 32.80
CA HIS A 203 -1.31 2.06 33.07
C HIS A 203 -2.63 1.29 32.88
N PHE A 204 -2.61 -0.04 32.68
CA PHE A 204 -3.81 -0.90 32.68
C PHE A 204 -3.57 -2.25 33.34
#